data_AF-A0A1H8JW21-F1
#
_entry.id   AF-A0A1H8JW21-F1
#
_cell.length_a   1.000
_cell.length_b   1.000
_cell.length_c   1.000
_cell.angle_alpha   90.00
_cell.angle_beta   90.00
_cell.angle_gamma   90.00
#
_symmetry.space_group_name_H-M   'P 1'
#
loop_
_entity.id
_entity.type
_entity.pdbx_description
1 polymer ?
#
loop_
_entity_poly.entity_id
_entity_poly.type
_entity_poly.pdbx_seq_one_letter_code
_entity_poly.pdbx_strand_id
1 'polypeptide(L)' 'MKSQRTSPQHLALQAVARALQTAQRSEAYFAEYRKHHSVVEPDAEGRIVRRFPDGQKVILRNMCAQ' A
#
# COMPACT_ATOMS: atom_id res chain seq x y z
N MET A 1 29.07 26.41 20.61
CA MET A 1 28.22 25.76 19.58
C MET A 1 27.68 24.45 20.15
N LYS A 2 26.37 24.35 20.43
CA LYS A 2 25.76 23.14 20.99
C LYS A 2 25.68 22.07 19.88
N SER A 3 26.46 21.00 20.00
CA SER A 3 26.29 19.81 19.16
C SER A 3 24.96 19.15 19.50
N GLN A 4 23.94 19.37 18.67
CA GLN A 4 22.64 18.71 18.78
C GLN A 4 22.84 17.25 18.33
N ARG A 5 23.09 16.34 19.28
CA ARG A 5 23.11 14.91 19.00
C ARG A 5 21.66 14.46 18.79
N THR A 6 21.28 14.23 17.54
CA THR A 6 20.03 13.53 17.20
C THR A 6 20.05 12.16 17.84
N SER A 7 19.18 11.94 18.83
CA SER A 7 19.06 10.63 19.46
C SER A 7 18.54 9.61 18.43
N PRO A 8 18.82 8.32 18.59
CA PRO A 8 18.25 7.27 17.73
C PRO A 8 16.71 7.33 17.65
N GLN A 9 16.05 7.78 18.72
CA GLN A 9 14.60 8.00 18.77
C GLN A 9 14.15 9.11 17.81
N HIS A 10 14.94 10.18 17.67
CA HIS A 10 14.66 11.27 16.73
C HIS A 10 14.81 10.79 15.27
N LEU A 11 15.83 10.00 14.97
CA LEU A 11 16.01 9.40 13.64
C LEU A 11 14.89 8.40 13.31
N ALA A 12 14.48 7.56 14.27
CA ALA A 12 13.36 6.64 14.11
C ALA A 12 12.05 7.39 13.84
N LEU A 13 11.78 8.48 14.56
CA LEU A 13 10.59 9.29 14.35
C LEU A 13 10.53 9.91 12.95
N GLN A 14 11.66 10.41 12.44
CA GLN A 14 11.73 10.94 11.08
C GLN A 14 11.50 9.85 10.02
N ALA A 15 12.06 8.66 10.21
CA ALA A 15 11.87 7.53 9.30
C ALA A 15 10.39 7.08 9.27
N VAL A 16 9.76 6.96 10.45
CA VAL A 16 8.33 6.63 10.58
C VAL A 16 7.46 7.71 9.93
N ALA A 17 7.75 8.99 10.18
CA ALA A 17 7.01 10.10 9.58
C ALA A 17 7.09 10.08 8.05
N ARG A 18 8.28 9.82 7.48
CA ARG A 18 8.46 9.69 6.02
C ARG A 18 7.71 8.49 5.46
N ALA A 19 7.75 7.34 6.14
CA ALA A 19 7.01 6.15 5.74
C ALA A 19 5.50 6.40 5.73
N LEU A 20 4.98 7.05 6.78
CA LEU A 20 3.56 7.43 6.89
C LEU A 20 3.14 8.40 5.79
N GLN A 21 3.92 9.45 5.52
CA GLN A 21 3.63 10.40 4.43
C GLN A 21 3.66 9.73 3.05
N THR A 22 4.57 8.78 2.84
CA THR A 22 4.66 8.01 1.58
C THR A 22 3.45 7.09 1.42
N ALA A 23 3.01 6.42 2.49
CA ALA A 23 1.82 5.58 2.51
C ALA A 23 0.53 6.38 2.26
N GLN A 24 0.37 7.55 2.90
CA GLN A 24 -0.81 8.41 2.68
C GLN A 24 -0.94 8.90 1.23
N ARG A 25 0.19 9.30 0.62
CA ARG A 25 0.20 9.74 -0.79
C ARG A 25 -0.13 8.62 -1.76
N SER A 26 0.40 7.42 -1.53
CA SER A 26 0.11 6.28 -2.39
C SER A 26 -1.35 5.84 -2.25
N GLU A 27 -1.92 5.84 -1.04
CA GLU A 27 -3.33 5.50 -0.83
C GLU A 27 -4.30 6.41 -1.58
N ALA A 28 -4.08 7.72 -1.58
CA ALA A 28 -4.92 8.67 -2.31
C ALA A 28 -4.89 8.40 -3.83
N TYR A 29 -3.69 8.19 -4.39
CA TYR A 29 -3.51 7.84 -5.80
C TYR A 29 -4.21 6.51 -6.15
N PHE A 30 -4.01 5.47 -5.34
CA PHE A 30 -4.64 4.18 -5.59
C PHE A 30 -6.15 4.19 -5.36
N ALA A 31 -6.66 5.04 -4.46
CA ALA A 31 -8.10 5.21 -4.27
C ALA A 31 -8.76 5.81 -5.51
N GLU A 32 -8.14 6.81 -6.15
CA GLU A 32 -8.62 7.36 -7.42
C GLU A 32 -8.49 6.36 -8.57
N TYR A 33 -7.34 5.68 -8.66
CA TYR A 33 -7.09 4.66 -9.68
C TYR A 33 -8.11 3.52 -9.65
N ARG A 34 -8.49 3.04 -8.45
CA ARG A 34 -9.51 1.98 -8.25
C ARG A 34 -10.90 2.39 -8.73
N LYS A 35 -11.22 3.69 -8.84
CA LYS A 35 -12.52 4.15 -9.37
C LYS A 35 -12.66 3.92 -10.87
N HIS A 36 -11.55 3.82 -11.59
CA HIS A 36 -11.55 3.76 -13.05
C HIS A 36 -10.91 2.48 -13.61
N HIS A 37 -10.09 1.79 -12.81
CA HIS A 37 -9.34 0.63 -13.26
C HIS A 37 -9.57 -0.59 -12.36
N SER A 38 -9.55 -1.77 -12.96
CA SER A 38 -9.50 -3.01 -12.21
C SER A 38 -8.11 -3.17 -11.57
N VAL A 39 -8.06 -3.49 -10.28
CA VAL A 39 -6.81 -3.65 -9.53
C VAL A 39 -6.66 -5.10 -9.08
N VAL A 40 -5.45 -5.63 -9.21
CA VAL A 40 -5.09 -6.94 -8.64
C VAL A 40 -4.44 -6.71 -7.29
N GLU A 41 -5.05 -7.23 -6.23
CA GLU A 41 -4.57 -7.09 -4.85
C GLU A 41 -4.84 -8.40 -4.08
N PRO A 42 -4.08 -8.71 -3.02
CA PRO A 42 -4.44 -9.79 -2.11
C PRO A 42 -5.69 -9.42 -1.30
N ASP A 43 -6.55 -10.38 -1.00
CA ASP A 43 -7.64 -10.21 -0.05
C ASP A 43 -7.19 -10.49 1.40
N ALA A 44 -8.12 -10.34 2.37
CA ALA A 44 -7.84 -10.55 3.79
C ALA A 44 -7.44 -12.01 4.13
N GLU A 45 -7.73 -12.96 3.24
CA GLU A 45 -7.35 -14.37 3.38
C GLU A 45 -6.07 -14.69 2.58
N GLY A 46 -5.40 -13.67 2.01
CA GLY A 46 -4.17 -13.81 1.25
C GLY A 46 -4.35 -14.33 -0.18
N ARG A 47 -5.59 -14.42 -0.69
CA ARG A 47 -5.87 -14.85 -2.07
C ARG A 47 -5.69 -13.69 -3.02
N ILE A 48 -5.14 -13.95 -4.21
CA ILE A 48 -5.05 -12.92 -5.24
C ILE A 48 -6.43 -12.69 -5.84
N VAL A 49 -6.93 -11.46 -5.77
CA VAL A 49 -8.21 -11.07 -6.35
C VAL A 49 -8.02 -9.94 -7.36
N ARG A 50 -8.81 -9.94 -8.42
CA ARG A 50 -9.03 -8.75 -9.25
C ARG A 50 -10.30 -8.07 -8.76
N ARG A 51 -10.17 -6.84 -8.27
CA ARG A 51 -11.29 -5.96 -7.92
C ARG A 51 -11.58 -5.03 -9.09
N PHE A 52 -12.83 -5.01 -9.54
CA PHE A 52 -13.30 -4.17 -10.62
C PHE A 52 -13.84 -2.83 -10.10
N PRO A 53 -13.92 -1.78 -10.94
CA PRO A 53 -14.45 -0.46 -10.54
C PRO A 53 -15.88 -0.48 -10.00
N ASP A 54 -16.69 -1.43 -10.45
CA ASP A 54 -18.08 -1.65 -10.02
C ASP A 54 -18.20 -2.35 -8.65
N GLY A 55 -17.07 -2.64 -8.01
CA GLY A 55 -17.00 -3.33 -6.72
C GLY A 55 -17.04 -4.86 -6.83
N GLN A 56 -17.25 -5.44 -8.01
CA GLN A 56 -17.15 -6.88 -8.20
C GLN A 56 -15.70 -7.35 -7.94
N LYS A 57 -15.56 -8.57 -7.42
CA LYS A 57 -14.25 -9.19 -7.20
C LYS A 57 -14.24 -10.61 -7.74
N VAL A 58 -13.16 -10.97 -8.43
CA VAL A 58 -12.92 -12.33 -8.92
C VAL A 58 -11.63 -12.85 -8.32
N ILE A 59 -11.68 -14.05 -7.73
CA ILE A 59 -10.50 -14.73 -7.22
C ILE A 59 -9.69 -15.25 -8.40
N LEU A 60 -8.45 -14.78 -8.54
CA LEU A 60 -7.50 -15.28 -9.50
C LEU A 60 -6.89 -16.56 -8.94
N ARG A 61 -7.39 -17.72 -9.40
CA ARG A 61 -6.74 -18.99 -9.13
C ARG A 61 -5.52 -19.09 -10.04
N ASN A 62 -4.37 -19.39 -9.46
CA ASN A 62 -3.16 -19.64 -10.21
C ASN A 62 -3.40 -20.91 -11.05
N MET A 63 -3.71 -20.77 -12.34
CA MET A 63 -3.65 -21.89 -13.26
C MET A 63 -2.17 -22.12 -13.55
N CYS A 64 -1.48 -22.81 -12.65
CA CYS A 64 -0.27 -23.52 -13.04
C CYS A 64 -0.74 -24.54 -14.08
N ALA A 65 -0.50 -24.25 -15.36
CA ALA A 65 -0.80 -25.18 -16.43
C ALA A 65 -0.11 -26.51 -16.10
N GLN A 66 -0.90 -27.58 -16.05
CA GLN A 66 -0.39 -28.95 -16.03
C GLN A 66 0.15 -29.30 -17.42
#